data_AF-A0A1E5QNW1-F1
#
_entry.id   AF-A0A1E5QNW1-F1
#
_cell.length_a   1.000
_cell.length_b   1.000
_cell.length_c   1.000
_cell.angle_alpha   90.00
_cell.angle_beta   90.00
_cell.angle_gamma   90.00
#
_symmetry.space_group_name_H-M   'P 1'
#
loop_
_entity.id
_entity.type
_entity.pdbx_description
1 polymer ?
#
loop_
_entity_poly.entity_id
_entity_poly.type
_entity_poly.pdbx_seq_one_letter_code
_entity_poly.pdbx_strand_id
1 'polypeptide(L)'
;MAHSNLAFASFKRIRGERESNLKKAIFSYQLALQVYTREDFPEQWAMVQHYAASIYLSRTEGNRSDNLERAISCSQRALQVYNQQDFPYRWAATQSNLALAYSQRIQGDKVNNLERAVAAYQKALQVYAPTNRF
;
A
#
# COMPACT_ATOMS: atom_id res chain seq x y z
N MET A 1 -33.42 20.53 2.66
CA MET A 1 -33.36 19.19 3.30
C MET A 1 -33.36 18.01 2.31
N ALA A 2 -33.92 18.12 1.09
CA ALA A 2 -33.87 17.02 0.10
C ALA A 2 -32.47 16.82 -0.55
N HIS A 3 -31.78 17.92 -0.88
CA HIS A 3 -30.43 17.85 -1.48
C HIS A 3 -29.39 17.21 -0.55
N SER A 4 -29.46 17.43 0.76
CA SER A 4 -28.58 16.78 1.74
C SER A 4 -28.79 15.27 1.80
N ASN A 5 -30.03 14.81 1.64
CA ASN A 5 -30.37 13.39 1.70
C ASN A 5 -29.95 12.65 0.42
N LEU A 6 -30.11 13.27 -0.76
CA LEU A 6 -29.64 12.70 -2.03
C LEU A 6 -28.11 12.66 -2.11
N ALA A 7 -27.43 13.72 -1.66
CA ALA A 7 -25.98 13.76 -1.58
C ALA A 7 -25.45 12.68 -0.62
N PHE A 8 -26.08 12.53 0.54
CA PHE A 8 -25.73 11.49 1.51
C PHE A 8 -25.98 10.08 0.99
N ALA A 9 -27.11 9.84 0.31
CA ALA A 9 -27.42 8.55 -0.31
C ALA A 9 -26.43 8.20 -1.44
N SER A 10 -26.09 9.19 -2.28
CA SER A 10 -25.11 9.04 -3.36
C SER A 10 -23.71 8.78 -2.81
N PHE A 11 -23.31 9.50 -1.77
CA PHE A 11 -22.06 9.28 -1.05
C PHE A 11 -21.99 7.87 -0.46
N LYS A 12 -23.07 7.41 0.19
CA LYS A 12 -23.17 6.04 0.72
C LYS A 12 -23.07 4.99 -0.38
N ARG A 13 -23.70 5.20 -1.54
CA ARG A 13 -23.62 4.28 -2.69
C ARG A 13 -22.19 4.19 -3.22
N ILE A 14 -21.55 5.33 -3.51
CA ILE A 14 -20.16 5.38 -3.99
C ILE A 14 -19.22 4.71 -3.00
N ARG A 15 -19.42 4.98 -1.71
CA ARG A 15 -18.65 4.34 -0.64
C ARG A 15 -18.85 2.83 -0.62
N GLY A 16 -20.10 2.35 -0.69
CA GLY A 16 -20.41 0.92 -0.73
C GLY A 16 -19.85 0.20 -1.97
N GLU A 17 -19.90 0.83 -3.14
CA GLU A 17 -19.28 0.32 -4.37
C GLU A 17 -17.76 0.22 -4.21
N ARG A 18 -17.11 1.26 -3.67
CA ARG A 18 -15.68 1.27 -3.39
C ARG A 18 -15.29 0.15 -2.41
N GLU A 19 -16.05 -0.03 -1.33
CA GLU A 19 -15.82 -1.07 -0.33
C GLU A 19 -15.96 -2.48 -0.95
N SER A 20 -16.99 -2.70 -1.77
CA SER A 20 -17.18 -3.95 -2.51
C SER A 20 -16.01 -4.24 -3.45
N ASN A 21 -15.53 -3.22 -4.18
CA ASN A 21 -14.39 -3.36 -5.08
C ASN A 21 -13.10 -3.70 -4.33
N LEU A 22 -12.86 -3.10 -3.15
CA LEU A 22 -11.69 -3.44 -2.32
C LEU A 22 -11.76 -4.88 -1.80
N LYS A 23 -12.95 -5.39 -1.41
CA LYS A 23 -13.11 -6.80 -1.00
C LYS A 23 -12.80 -7.76 -2.16
N LYS A 24 -13.29 -7.47 -3.36
CA LYS A 24 -12.97 -8.26 -4.55
C LYS A 24 -11.49 -8.23 -4.86
N ALA A 25 -10.85 -7.06 -4.78
CA ALA A 25 -9.41 -6.94 -4.97
C ALA A 25 -8.62 -7.73 -3.91
N ILE A 26 -9.10 -7.77 -2.66
CA ILE A 26 -8.52 -8.61 -1.59
C ILE A 26 -8.59 -10.09 -1.95
N PHE A 27 -9.75 -10.56 -2.35
CA PHE A 27 -9.96 -11.95 -2.74
C PHE A 27 -9.11 -12.33 -3.97
N SER A 28 -9.09 -11.49 -5.01
CA SER A 28 -8.29 -11.72 -6.21
C SER A 28 -6.79 -11.76 -5.91
N TYR A 29 -6.26 -10.91 -5.02
CA TYR A 29 -4.85 -11.00 -4.65
C TYR A 29 -4.56 -12.30 -3.91
N GLN A 30 -5.45 -12.76 -3.03
CA GLN A 30 -5.24 -14.00 -2.26
C GLN A 30 -5.16 -15.21 -3.19
N LEU A 31 -6.02 -15.27 -4.21
CA LEU A 31 -5.94 -16.29 -5.25
C LEU A 31 -4.66 -16.16 -6.08
N ALA A 32 -4.28 -14.94 -6.48
CA ALA A 32 -3.05 -14.72 -7.23
C ALA A 32 -1.81 -15.20 -6.48
N LEU A 33 -1.75 -15.03 -5.15
CA LEU A 33 -0.65 -15.53 -4.30
C LEU A 33 -0.62 -17.05 -4.12
N GLN A 34 -1.66 -17.79 -4.53
CA GLN A 34 -1.63 -19.26 -4.59
C GLN A 34 -0.92 -19.77 -5.84
N VAL A 35 -0.89 -18.96 -6.91
CA VAL A 35 -0.28 -19.31 -8.19
C VAL A 35 1.10 -18.68 -8.33
N TYR A 36 1.20 -17.38 -8.06
CA TYR A 36 2.46 -16.66 -8.07
C TYR A 36 3.14 -16.83 -6.73
N THR A 37 4.12 -17.73 -6.67
CA THR A 37 5.05 -17.86 -5.55
C THR A 37 6.24 -16.93 -5.77
N ARG A 38 6.99 -16.64 -4.70
CA ARG A 38 8.20 -15.81 -4.82
C ARG A 38 9.28 -16.52 -5.64
N GLU A 39 9.33 -17.85 -5.56
CA GLU A 39 10.34 -18.70 -6.16
C GLU A 39 10.08 -18.87 -7.67
N ASP A 40 8.84 -19.13 -8.07
CA ASP A 40 8.50 -19.42 -9.47
C ASP A 40 8.19 -18.14 -10.27
N PHE A 41 7.62 -17.12 -9.62
CA PHE A 41 7.17 -15.88 -10.27
C PHE A 41 7.51 -14.65 -9.41
N PRO A 42 8.79 -14.36 -9.14
CA PRO A 42 9.22 -13.35 -8.19
C PRO A 42 8.64 -11.97 -8.46
N GLU A 43 8.64 -11.52 -9.73
CA GLU A 43 8.15 -10.19 -10.10
C GLU A 43 6.62 -10.09 -9.93
N GLN A 44 5.86 -11.08 -10.40
CA GLN A 44 4.40 -11.11 -10.29
C GLN A 44 4.00 -11.22 -8.82
N TRP A 45 4.67 -12.05 -8.03
CA TRP A 45 4.46 -12.13 -6.59
C TRP A 45 4.68 -10.77 -5.92
N ALA A 46 5.79 -10.08 -6.22
CA ALA A 46 6.08 -8.77 -5.66
C ALA A 46 5.08 -7.69 -6.11
N MET A 47 4.60 -7.77 -7.35
CA MET A 47 3.53 -6.91 -7.88
C MET A 47 2.24 -7.08 -7.09
N VAL A 48 1.82 -8.32 -6.85
CA VAL A 48 0.62 -8.62 -6.07
C VAL A 48 0.77 -8.10 -4.64
N GLN A 49 1.93 -8.28 -4.02
CA GLN A 49 2.22 -7.73 -2.68
C GLN A 49 2.18 -6.19 -2.66
N HIS A 50 2.76 -5.51 -3.66
CA HIS A 50 2.72 -4.06 -3.79
C HIS A 50 1.28 -3.53 -3.86
N TYR A 51 0.44 -4.12 -4.71
CA TYR A 51 -0.96 -3.72 -4.84
C TYR A 51 -1.77 -4.04 -3.57
N ALA A 52 -1.52 -5.18 -2.93
CA ALA A 52 -2.14 -5.51 -1.66
C ALA A 52 -1.84 -4.46 -0.59
N ALA A 53 -0.61 -3.94 -0.52
CA ALA A 53 -0.27 -2.86 0.40
C ALA A 53 -1.11 -1.58 0.15
N SER A 54 -1.24 -1.17 -1.11
CA SER A 54 -2.07 -0.01 -1.50
C SER A 54 -3.55 -0.19 -1.16
N ILE A 55 -4.08 -1.40 -1.36
CA ILE A 55 -5.46 -1.76 -0.99
C ILE A 55 -5.65 -1.63 0.53
N TYR A 56 -4.74 -2.19 1.34
CA TYR A 56 -4.83 -2.11 2.79
C TYR A 56 -4.70 -0.67 3.32
N LEU A 57 -3.84 0.16 2.70
CA LEU A 57 -3.74 1.58 3.00
C LEU A 57 -5.05 2.33 2.75
N SER A 58 -5.74 2.02 1.66
CA SER A 58 -6.99 2.69 1.25
C SER A 58 -8.25 2.10 1.90
N ARG A 59 -8.14 0.95 2.56
CA ARG A 59 -9.27 0.27 3.20
C ARG A 59 -9.71 0.97 4.49
N THR A 60 -10.98 1.34 4.53
CA THR A 60 -11.66 1.98 5.67
C THR A 60 -12.43 0.99 6.54
N GLU A 61 -12.70 -0.22 6.05
CA GLU A 61 -13.35 -1.29 6.81
C GLU A 61 -12.37 -2.11 7.65
N GLY A 62 -12.88 -2.71 8.72
CA GLY A 62 -12.09 -3.53 9.65
C GLY A 62 -11.27 -2.68 10.61
N ASN A 63 -10.40 -3.34 11.39
CA ASN A 63 -9.53 -2.63 12.31
C ASN A 63 -8.45 -1.87 11.50
N ARG A 64 -8.42 -0.54 11.65
CA ARG A 64 -7.45 0.32 10.93
C ARG A 64 -6.01 -0.06 11.27
N SER A 65 -5.74 -0.42 12.51
CA SER A 65 -4.42 -0.88 12.95
C SER A 65 -3.99 -2.13 12.17
N ASP A 66 -4.86 -3.13 12.06
CA ASP A 66 -4.53 -4.38 11.36
C ASP A 66 -4.31 -4.15 9.87
N ASN A 67 -5.11 -3.26 9.25
CA ASN A 67 -4.91 -2.88 7.86
C ASN A 67 -3.52 -2.24 7.65
N LEU A 68 -3.09 -1.38 8.56
CA LEU A 68 -1.76 -0.74 8.48
C LEU A 68 -0.62 -1.75 8.65
N GLU A 69 -0.73 -2.68 9.61
CA GLU A 69 0.28 -3.75 9.76
C GLU A 69 0.34 -4.67 8.52
N ARG A 70 -0.81 -4.97 7.91
CA ARG A 70 -0.85 -5.72 6.64
C ARG A 70 -0.22 -4.94 5.49
N ALA A 71 -0.46 -3.63 5.40
CA ALA A 71 0.17 -2.78 4.39
C ALA A 71 1.70 -2.75 4.54
N ILE A 72 2.20 -2.64 5.77
CA ILE A 72 3.64 -2.71 6.09
C ILE A 72 4.20 -4.07 5.64
N SER A 73 3.57 -5.17 6.07
CA SER A 73 4.02 -6.52 5.73
C SER A 73 4.05 -6.78 4.23
N CYS A 74 2.98 -6.41 3.50
CA CYS A 74 2.91 -6.54 2.05
C CYS A 74 3.98 -5.68 1.34
N SER A 75 4.19 -4.44 1.77
CA SER A 75 5.24 -3.58 1.20
C SER A 75 6.63 -4.16 1.42
N GLN A 76 6.92 -4.66 2.64
CA GLN A 76 8.19 -5.31 2.96
C GLN A 76 8.44 -6.57 2.12
N ARG A 77 7.40 -7.39 1.88
CA ARG A 77 7.49 -8.56 0.99
C ARG A 77 7.81 -8.15 -0.45
N ALA A 78 7.08 -7.17 -1.00
CA ALA A 78 7.36 -6.67 -2.34
C ALA A 78 8.81 -6.16 -2.50
N LEU A 79 9.35 -5.50 -1.45
CA LEU A 79 10.73 -5.02 -1.41
C LEU A 79 11.81 -6.12 -1.29
N GLN A 80 11.42 -7.40 -1.13
CA GLN A 80 12.38 -8.51 -1.24
C GLN A 80 12.77 -8.78 -2.70
N VAL A 81 11.96 -8.34 -3.67
CA VAL A 81 12.20 -8.53 -5.10
C VAL A 81 12.43 -7.18 -5.77
N TYR A 82 11.54 -6.21 -5.52
CA TYR A 82 11.75 -4.85 -6.01
C TYR A 82 12.90 -4.22 -5.26
N ASN A 83 13.98 -3.97 -6.00
CA ASN A 83 15.17 -3.28 -5.54
C ASN A 83 15.42 -2.05 -6.44
N GLN A 84 16.27 -1.14 -5.97
CA GLN A 84 16.52 0.13 -6.63
C GLN A 84 17.20 -0.01 -8.00
N GLN A 85 18.02 -1.05 -8.19
CA GLN A 85 18.80 -1.25 -9.40
C GLN A 85 17.94 -1.82 -10.54
N ASP A 86 17.24 -2.92 -10.28
CA ASP A 86 16.51 -3.66 -11.32
C ASP A 86 15.09 -3.11 -11.52
N PHE A 87 14.50 -2.53 -10.47
CA PHE A 87 13.12 -2.05 -10.48
C PHE A 87 12.97 -0.67 -9.84
N PRO A 88 13.72 0.36 -10.27
CA PRO A 88 13.83 1.66 -9.58
C PRO A 88 12.46 2.27 -9.26
N TYR A 89 11.56 2.33 -10.25
CA TYR A 89 10.23 2.93 -10.07
C TYR A 89 9.31 2.09 -9.18
N ARG A 90 9.32 0.76 -9.30
CA ARG A 90 8.48 -0.12 -8.46
C ARG A 90 8.99 -0.16 -7.02
N TRP A 91 10.31 -0.16 -6.84
CA TRP A 91 10.95 -0.01 -5.54
C TRP A 91 10.55 1.31 -4.89
N ALA A 92 10.69 2.44 -5.59
CA ALA A 92 10.31 3.75 -5.07
C ALA A 92 8.81 3.84 -4.72
N ALA A 93 7.93 3.31 -5.58
CA ALA A 93 6.49 3.27 -5.32
C ALA A 93 6.16 2.43 -4.08
N THR A 94 6.84 1.30 -3.91
CA THR A 94 6.65 0.42 -2.74
C THR A 94 7.21 1.04 -1.46
N GLN A 95 8.34 1.75 -1.53
CA GLN A 95 8.87 2.54 -0.42
C GLN A 95 7.88 3.66 -0.02
N SER A 96 7.23 4.33 -0.97
CA SER A 96 6.19 5.32 -0.67
C SER A 96 4.98 4.71 0.06
N ASN A 97 4.53 3.51 -0.34
CA ASN A 97 3.47 2.80 0.37
C ASN A 97 3.91 2.43 1.79
N LEU A 98 5.13 1.91 1.96
CA LEU A 98 5.68 1.57 3.27
C LEU A 98 5.79 2.80 4.17
N ALA A 99 6.24 3.92 3.62
CA ALA A 99 6.36 5.18 4.32
C ALA A 99 4.99 5.71 4.79
N LEU A 100 3.98 5.65 3.91
CA LEU A 100 2.61 6.05 4.25
C LEU A 100 2.01 5.14 5.33
N ALA A 101 2.31 3.85 5.29
CA ALA A 101 1.81 2.91 6.28
C ALA A 101 2.44 3.18 7.66
N TYR A 102 3.76 3.45 7.71
CA TYR A 102 4.44 3.83 8.94
C TYR A 102 3.98 5.19 9.49
N SER A 103 3.76 6.20 8.65
CA SER A 103 3.32 7.52 9.11
C SER A 103 1.92 7.50 9.73
N GLN A 104 1.08 6.56 9.31
CA GLN A 104 -0.27 6.36 9.83
C GLN A 104 -0.35 5.28 10.91
N ARG A 105 0.75 4.54 11.18
CA ARG A 105 0.78 3.37 12.05
C ARG A 105 0.37 3.72 13.48
N ILE A 106 -0.61 2.95 13.99
CA ILE A 106 -1.18 3.14 15.33
C ILE A 106 -0.36 2.40 16.40
N GLN A 107 0.24 1.26 16.05
CA GLN A 107 1.01 0.44 16.98
C GLN A 107 2.47 0.90 17.11
N GLY A 108 3.05 0.63 18.28
CA GLY A 108 4.44 0.93 18.58
C GLY A 108 4.70 2.39 18.90
N ASP A 109 5.98 2.73 19.06
CA ASP A 109 6.39 4.10 19.37
C ASP A 109 6.21 5.03 18.16
N LYS A 110 5.60 6.19 18.40
CA LYS A 110 5.25 7.16 17.35
C LYS A 110 6.49 7.77 16.70
N VAL A 111 7.55 8.04 17.46
CA VAL A 111 8.78 8.64 16.94
C VAL A 111 9.46 7.65 16.00
N ASN A 112 9.65 6.41 16.45
CA ASN A 112 10.22 5.32 15.64
C ASN A 112 9.41 5.07 14.36
N ASN A 113 8.08 5.13 14.43
CA ASN A 113 7.23 4.99 13.25
C ASN A 113 7.48 6.13 12.23
N LEU A 114 7.56 7.37 12.70
CA LEU A 114 7.84 8.53 11.84
C LEU A 114 9.25 8.47 11.24
N GLU A 115 10.26 8.06 12.01
CA GLU A 115 11.63 7.89 11.51
C GLU A 115 11.68 6.86 10.38
N ARG A 116 10.99 5.71 10.54
CA ARG A 116 10.87 4.70 9.49
C ARG A 116 10.14 5.24 8.26
N ALA A 117 9.11 6.06 8.45
CA ALA A 117 8.40 6.70 7.35
C ALA A 117 9.31 7.65 6.57
N VAL A 118 10.05 8.52 7.27
CA VAL A 118 11.00 9.46 6.67
C VAL A 118 12.08 8.70 5.88
N ALA A 119 12.67 7.67 6.47
CA ALA A 119 13.70 6.87 5.80
C ALA A 119 13.17 6.21 4.51
N ALA A 120 11.93 5.70 4.52
CA ALA A 120 11.30 5.11 3.34
C ALA A 120 10.96 6.17 2.27
N TYR A 121 10.46 7.35 2.65
CA TYR A 121 10.25 8.44 1.69
C TYR A 121 11.56 8.93 1.07
N GLN A 122 12.64 9.05 1.86
CA GLN A 122 13.96 9.41 1.35
C GLN A 122 14.45 8.43 0.29
N LYS A 123 14.24 7.12 0.51
CA LYS A 123 14.52 6.09 -0.50
C LYS A 123 13.73 6.31 -1.78
N ALA A 124 12.42 6.52 -1.69
CA ALA A 124 11.58 6.79 -2.86
C ALA A 124 12.03 8.04 -3.65
N LEU A 125 12.42 9.10 -2.94
CA LEU A 125 12.88 10.35 -3.53
C LEU A 125 14.17 10.21 -4.35
N GLN A 126 15.03 9.24 -4.03
CA GLN A 126 16.24 8.98 -4.84
C GLN A 126 15.92 8.64 -6.30
N VAL A 127 14.71 8.14 -6.57
CA VAL A 127 14.25 7.80 -7.93
C VAL A 127 13.34 8.88 -8.50
N TYR A 128 12.46 9.48 -7.70
CA TYR A 128 11.51 10.49 -8.20
C TYR A 128 12.11 11.89 -8.35
N ALA A 129 13.10 12.21 -7.54
CA ALA A 129 13.88 13.44 -7.62
C ALA A 129 15.36 13.06 -7.56
N PRO A 130 15.88 12.37 -8.60
CA PRO A 130 17.30 12.10 -8.68
C PRO A 130 17.96 13.47 -8.65
N THR A 131 18.65 13.75 -7.56
CA THR A 131 19.20 15.08 -7.33
C THR A 131 20.18 15.33 -8.46
N ASN A 132 19.84 16.22 -9.39
CA ASN A 132 20.81 16.78 -10.32
C ASN A 132 21.82 17.55 -9.46
N ARG A 133 22.84 16.84 -9.01
CA ARG A 133 24.06 17.43 -8.48
C ARG A 133 24.84 17.90 -9.71
N PHE A 134 24.71 19.18 -10.03
CA PHE A 134 25.70 19.91 -10.84
C PHE A 134 26.89 20.26 -9.95
#